data_AF-A0ABD6F505-F1
#
_entry.id   AF-A0ABD6F505-F1
#
_cell.length_a   1.000
_cell.length_b   1.000
_cell.length_c   1.000
_cell.angle_alpha   90.00
_cell.angle_beta   90.00
_cell.angle_gamma   90.00
#
_symmetry.space_group_name_H-M   'P 1'
#
loop_
_entity.id
_entity.type
_entity.pdbx_description
1 polymer ?
#
loop_
_entity_poly.entity_id
_entity_poly.type
_entity_poly.pdbx_seq_one_letter_code
_entity_poly.pdbx_strand_id
1 'polypeptide(L)' 'PTQYNSIEHILLIGGTATLPGLDEVVSTRTRVNTIIANPFANMQVSPHVQLKRLMEDAPSLMVACGLALRRFDE' A
#
# COMPACT_ATOMS: atom_id res chain seq x y z
N PRO A 1 12.77 29.46 -5.96
CA PRO A 1 11.61 28.75 -5.37
C PRO A 1 11.43 27.39 -6.07
N THR A 2 11.89 26.32 -5.44
CA THR A 2 11.77 24.97 -6.00
C THR A 2 10.29 24.56 -6.02
N GLN A 3 9.77 24.29 -7.22
CA GLN A 3 8.37 23.95 -7.50
C GLN A 3 8.09 22.49 -7.09
N TYR A 4 8.02 22.20 -5.78
CA TYR A 4 7.74 20.87 -5.21
C TYR A 4 6.31 20.75 -4.66
N ASN A 5 5.28 21.23 -5.36
CA ASN A 5 3.93 21.33 -4.77
C ASN A 5 2.84 20.49 -5.43
N SER A 6 3.19 19.56 -6.33
CA SER A 6 2.24 18.62 -6.92
C SER A 6 2.44 17.23 -6.34
N ILE A 7 1.41 16.71 -5.67
CA ILE A 7 1.35 15.30 -5.25
C ILE A 7 0.84 14.51 -6.46
N GLU A 8 1.59 13.52 -6.90
CA GLU A 8 1.24 12.69 -8.05
C GLU A 8 0.36 11.50 -7.68
N HIS A 9 0.58 10.94 -6.48
CA HIS A 9 -0.10 9.73 -6.02
C HIS A 9 -0.43 9.75 -4.52
N ILE A 10 -1.56 9.13 -4.18
CA ILE A 10 -1.93 8.78 -2.81
C ILE A 10 -1.93 7.25 -2.71
N LEU A 11 -1.20 6.72 -1.73
CA LEU A 11 -1.19 5.30 -1.42
C LEU A 11 -2.02 5.04 -0.16
N LEU A 12 -3.06 4.22 -0.28
CA LEU A 12 -3.88 3.81 0.85
C LEU A 12 -3.31 2.54 1.47
N ILE A 13 -3.13 2.57 2.79
CA ILE A 13 -2.64 1.46 3.63
C ILE A 13 -3.56 1.28 4.83
N GLY A 14 -3.39 0.17 5.56
CA GLY A 14 -4.24 -0.19 6.69
C GLY A 14 -5.46 -1.02 6.29
N GLY A 15 -6.11 -1.66 7.26
CA GLY A 15 -7.24 -2.56 7.00
C GLY A 15 -8.49 -1.88 6.44
N THR A 16 -8.63 -0.57 6.64
CA THR A 16 -9.73 0.20 6.04
C THR A 16 -9.48 0.55 4.59
N ALA A 17 -8.25 0.39 4.07
CA ALA A 17 -7.92 0.66 2.66
C ALA A 17 -8.68 -0.25 1.69
N THR A 18 -9.12 -1.44 2.16
CA THR A 18 -9.90 -2.40 1.37
C THR A 18 -11.40 -2.13 1.38
N LEU A 19 -11.85 -1.02 1.99
CA LEU A 19 -13.23 -0.61 1.94
C LEU A 19 -13.64 -0.32 0.48
N PRO A 20 -14.67 -0.98 -0.07
CA PRO A 20 -15.07 -0.79 -1.45
C PRO A 20 -15.35 0.69 -1.79
N GLY A 21 -14.68 1.18 -2.82
CA GLY A 21 -14.81 2.54 -3.36
C GLY A 21 -14.14 3.64 -2.54
N LEU A 22 -13.35 3.30 -1.52
CA LEU A 22 -12.62 4.31 -0.74
C LEU A 22 -11.59 5.05 -1.59
N ASP A 23 -10.80 4.34 -2.39
CA ASP A 23 -9.82 4.88 -3.32
C ASP A 23 -10.45 5.83 -4.36
N GLU A 24 -11.60 5.45 -4.90
CA GLU A 24 -12.36 6.25 -5.86
C GLU A 24 -12.88 7.56 -5.22
N VAL A 25 -13.41 7.48 -3.99
CA VAL A 25 -13.87 8.66 -3.24
C VAL A 25 -12.70 9.60 -2.91
N VAL A 26 -11.56 9.05 -2.48
CA VAL A 26 -10.35 9.83 -2.18
C VAL A 26 -9.81 10.47 -3.45
N SER A 27 -9.68 9.71 -4.54
CA SER A 27 -9.24 10.19 -5.86
C SER A 27 -10.13 11.32 -6.37
N THR A 28 -11.45 11.15 -6.30
CA THR A 28 -12.43 12.16 -6.75
C THR A 28 -12.33 13.46 -5.94
N ARG A 29 -12.19 13.37 -4.62
CA ARG A 29 -12.14 14.55 -3.74
C ARG A 29 -10.82 15.30 -3.84
N THR A 30 -9.71 14.57 -3.96
CA THR A 30 -8.36 15.15 -3.97
C THR A 30 -7.91 15.55 -5.37
N ARG A 31 -8.50 14.97 -6.42
CA ARG A 31 -8.03 15.02 -7.82
C ARG A 31 -6.61 14.48 -7.98
N VAL A 32 -6.20 13.58 -7.09
CA VAL A 32 -4.89 12.92 -7.12
C VAL A 32 -5.12 11.42 -7.31
N ASN A 33 -4.32 10.81 -8.18
CA ASN A 33 -4.43 9.38 -8.42
C ASN A 33 -4.22 8.59 -7.12
N THR A 34 -5.18 7.76 -6.75
CA THR A 34 -5.20 7.04 -5.48
C THR A 34 -5.17 5.53 -5.73
N ILE A 35 -4.30 4.81 -5.03
CA ILE A 35 -4.06 3.38 -5.23
C ILE A 35 -4.01 2.67 -3.87
N ILE A 36 -4.60 1.48 -3.76
CA ILE A 36 -4.43 0.61 -2.59
C ILE A 36 -3.04 -0.03 -2.65
N ALA A 37 -2.22 0.20 -1.63
CA ALA A 37 -0.84 -0.27 -1.62
C ALA A 37 -0.76 -1.77 -1.32
N ASN A 38 0.14 -2.46 -2.01
CA ASN A 38 0.50 -3.85 -1.75
C ASN A 38 2.03 -3.97 -1.57
N PRO A 39 2.54 -4.18 -0.34
CA PRO A 39 3.99 -4.31 -0.10
C PRO A 39 4.60 -5.58 -0.71
N PHE A 40 3.78 -6.58 -1.06
CA PHE A 40 4.24 -7.89 -1.52
C PHE A 40 4.22 -8.07 -3.04
N ALA A 41 3.79 -7.06 -3.82
CA ALA A 41 3.57 -7.16 -5.26
C ALA A 41 4.80 -7.67 -6.05
N ASN A 42 6.01 -7.39 -5.56
CA ASN A 42 7.27 -7.80 -6.17
C ASN A 42 8.10 -8.73 -5.26
N MET A 43 7.47 -9.39 -4.29
CA MET A 43 8.14 -10.33 -3.38
C MET A 43 7.89 -11.78 -3.80
N GLN A 44 8.90 -12.64 -3.59
CA GLN A 44 8.69 -14.09 -3.68
C GLN A 44 7.91 -14.58 -2.46
N VAL A 45 6.80 -15.27 -2.68
CA VAL A 45 5.95 -15.81 -1.62
C VAL A 45 6.26 -17.29 -1.43
N SER A 46 6.60 -17.68 -0.19
CA SER A 46 6.87 -19.07 0.16
C SER A 46 5.62 -19.95 -0.04
N PRO A 47 5.75 -21.21 -0.51
CA PRO A 47 4.63 -22.15 -0.64
C PRO A 47 3.87 -22.42 0.68
N HIS A 48 4.49 -22.14 1.82
CA HIS A 48 3.86 -22.28 3.14
C HIS A 48 2.92 -21.13 3.50
N VAL A 49 2.86 -20.07 2.68
CA VAL A 49 2.02 -18.90 2.92
C VAL A 49 0.74 -19.01 2.08
N GLN A 50 -0.40 -18.75 2.71
CA GLN A 50 -1.68 -18.69 2.01
C GLN A 50 -1.78 -17.39 1.22
N LEU A 51 -1.44 -17.44 -0.08
CA LEU A 51 -1.35 -16.26 -0.95
C LEU A 51 -2.63 -15.40 -0.94
N LYS A 52 -3.81 -16.03 -0.97
CA LYS A 52 -5.09 -15.31 -0.96
C LYS A 52 -5.23 -14.42 0.28
N ARG A 53 -4.99 -14.98 1.48
CA ARG A 53 -5.05 -14.23 2.74
C ARG A 53 -3.98 -13.14 2.80
N LEU A 54 -2.77 -13.44 2.34
CA LEU A 54 -1.69 -12.45 2.27
C LEU A 54 -2.09 -11.23 1.43
N MET A 55 -2.73 -11.45 0.29
CA MET A 55 -3.16 -10.37 -0.61
C MET A 55 -4.34 -9.56 -0.05
N GLU A 56 -5.27 -10.21 0.66
CA GLU A 56 -6.37 -9.54 1.35
C GLU A 56 -5.88 -8.64 2.49
N ASP A 57 -4.90 -9.10 3.26
CA ASP A 57 -4.32 -8.36 4.39
C ASP A 57 -3.17 -7.42 3.98
N ALA A 58 -2.73 -7.45 2.72
CA ALA A 58 -1.53 -6.77 2.25
C ALA A 58 -1.46 -5.28 2.62
N PRO A 59 -2.52 -4.47 2.43
CA PRO A 59 -2.49 -3.05 2.80
C PRO A 59 -2.30 -2.83 4.31
N SER A 60 -2.84 -3.71 5.15
CA SER A 60 -2.69 -3.68 6.61
C SER A 60 -1.27 -4.00 7.07
N LEU A 61 -0.58 -4.84 6.31
CA LEU A 61 0.74 -5.34 6.67
C LEU A 61 1.88 -4.40 6.27
N MET A 62 1.61 -3.22 5.68
CA MET A 62 2.63 -2.28 5.22
C MET A 62 3.66 -1.92 6.32
N VAL A 63 3.19 -1.64 7.54
CA VAL A 63 4.06 -1.29 8.68
C VAL A 63 4.90 -2.49 9.11
N ALA A 64 4.27 -3.67 9.23
CA ALA A 64 4.98 -4.90 9.60
C ALA A 64 6.03 -5.28 8.56
N CYS A 65 5.72 -5.10 7.27
CA CYS A 65 6.65 -5.26 6.17
C CYS A 65 7.84 -4.31 6.31
N GLY A 66 7.62 -3.02 6.57
CA GLY A 66 8.69 -2.05 6.80
C GLY A 66 9.58 -2.41 8.00
N LEU A 67 8.99 -2.83 9.11
CA LEU A 67 9.75 -3.31 10.28
C LEU A 67 10.59 -4.55 9.95
N ALA A 68 10.06 -5.48 9.16
CA ALA A 68 10.80 -6.65 8.70
C ALA A 68 11.93 -6.30 7.73
N LEU A 69 11.76 -5.26 6.90
CA LEU A 69 12.75 -4.79 5.95
C LEU A 69 13.94 -4.08 6.62
N ARG A 70 13.72 -3.46 7.78
CA ARG A 70 14.77 -2.75 8.54
C ARG A 70 16.02 -3.60 8.80
N ARG A 71 15.90 -4.93 8.86
CA ARG A 71 17.05 -5.84 9.04
C ARG A 71 17.98 -5.93 7.82
N PHE A 72 17.55 -5.43 6.66
CA PHE A 72 18.28 -5.46 5.39
C PHE A 72 18.76 -4.06 4.96
N ASP A 73 18.46 -3.03 5.76
CA ASP A 73 18.95 -1.65 5.56
C ASP A 73 20.32 -1.43 6.23
N GLU A 74 20.88 -2.46 6.86
CA GLU A 74 22.29 -2.57 7.30
C GLU A 74 23.07 -3.47 6.34
#